data_AF-A0A7V9SH34-F1
#
_entry.id   AF-A0A7V9SH34-F1
#
_cell.length_a   1.000
_cell.length_b   1.000
_cell.length_c   1.000
_cell.angle_alpha   90.00
_cell.angle_beta   90.00
_cell.angle_gamma   90.00
#
_symmetry.space_group_name_H-M   'P 1'
#
loop_
_entity.id
_entity.type
_entity.pdbx_description
1 polymer ?
#
loop_
_entity_poly.entity_id
_entity_poly.type
_entity_poly.pdbx_seq_one_letter_code
_entity_poly.pdbx_strand_id
1 'polypeptide(L)'
;MLTRATGRRKEAVCRVRILEGSGRWEINGRPLEDYFPSQTHRMILSEPLRLTETEGRYDIFAKVEGGGISGQAGALRHAITRAL
;
A
#
# COMPACT_ATOMS: atom_id res chain seq x y z
N MET A 1 6.92 0.15 16.23
CA MET A 1 5.68 0.95 16.43
C MET A 1 4.60 0.49 15.44
N LEU A 2 3.31 0.43 15.80
CA LEU A 2 2.24 0.05 14.87
C LEU A 2 1.47 1.30 14.39
N THR A 3 1.74 1.74 13.17
CA THR A 3 1.09 2.92 12.59
C THR A 3 -0.06 2.50 11.69
N ARG A 4 -1.22 3.16 11.83
CA ARG A 4 -2.42 2.88 11.02
C ARG A 4 -2.79 4.14 10.27
N ALA A 5 -3.06 4.01 8.98
CA ALA A 5 -3.57 5.11 8.17
C ALA A 5 -4.64 4.64 7.21
N THR A 6 -5.39 5.61 6.67
CA THR A 6 -6.41 5.36 5.67
C THR A 6 -6.22 6.27 4.47
N GLY A 7 -6.36 5.72 3.27
CA GLY A 7 -6.34 6.45 2.02
C GLY A 7 -7.64 6.23 1.25
N ARG A 8 -8.07 7.23 0.48
CA ARG A 8 -9.29 7.16 -0.33
C ARG A 8 -9.05 7.79 -1.70
N ARG A 9 -9.52 7.15 -2.79
CA ARG A 9 -9.42 7.70 -4.15
C ARG A 9 -10.44 7.02 -5.07
N LYS A 10 -11.18 7.81 -5.87
CA LYS A 10 -12.15 7.30 -6.88
C LYS A 10 -13.01 6.16 -6.34
N GLU A 11 -13.70 6.42 -5.22
CA GLU A 11 -14.57 5.45 -4.50
C GLU A 11 -13.86 4.25 -3.87
N ALA A 12 -12.54 4.09 -4.04
CA ALA A 12 -11.76 3.11 -3.32
C ALA A 12 -11.34 3.62 -1.94
N VAL A 13 -11.46 2.76 -0.93
CA VAL A 13 -11.03 2.99 0.45
C VAL A 13 -9.97 1.97 0.81
N CYS A 14 -8.83 2.45 1.29
CA CYS A 14 -7.71 1.65 1.77
C CYS A 14 -7.45 1.90 3.24
N ARG A 15 -7.29 0.84 4.03
CA ARG A 15 -6.80 0.88 5.41
C ARG A 15 -5.48 0.14 5.48
N VAL A 16 -4.42 0.81 5.89
CA VAL A 16 -3.07 0.24 5.98
C VAL A 16 -2.62 0.16 7.43
N ARG A 17 -1.88 -0.88 7.75
CA ARG A 17 -1.12 -1.05 8.98
C ARG A 17 0.34 -1.26 8.59
N ILE A 18 1.22 -0.42 9.13
CA ILE A 18 2.65 -0.50 8.91
C ILE A 18 3.30 -0.98 10.21
N LEU A 19 4.20 -1.95 10.08
CA LEU A 19 5.06 -2.46 11.14
C LEU A 19 6.51 -2.41 10.67
N GLU A 20 7.44 -2.17 11.59
CA GLU A 20 8.87 -2.35 11.31
C GLU A 20 9.15 -3.84 11.09
N GLY A 21 9.83 -4.18 10.00
CA GLY A 21 9.97 -5.57 9.58
C GLY A 21 10.86 -5.78 8.36
N SER A 22 10.47 -6.74 7.53
CA SER A 22 11.27 -7.29 6.44
C SER A 22 10.94 -6.76 5.04
N GLY A 23 9.94 -5.88 4.93
CA GLY A 23 9.45 -5.40 3.64
C GLY A 23 8.34 -6.27 3.05
N ARG A 24 7.62 -7.05 3.87
CA ARG A 24 6.53 -7.92 3.43
C ARG A 24 5.30 -7.10 3.06
N TRP A 25 4.70 -7.40 1.91
CA TRP A 25 3.45 -6.79 1.48
C TRP A 25 2.31 -7.81 1.47
N GLU A 26 1.21 -7.47 2.12
CA GLU A 26 -0.01 -8.25 2.12
C GLU A 26 -1.23 -7.35 1.88
N ILE A 27 -1.99 -7.65 0.84
CA ILE A 27 -3.17 -6.88 0.41
C ILE A 27 -4.36 -7.83 0.39
N ASN A 28 -5.35 -7.59 1.24
CA ASN A 28 -6.54 -8.44 1.38
C ASN A 28 -6.19 -9.95 1.57
N GLY A 29 -5.07 -10.24 2.27
CA GLY A 29 -4.60 -11.61 2.49
C GLY A 29 -3.84 -12.24 1.32
N ARG A 30 -3.53 -11.47 0.27
CA ARG A 30 -2.75 -11.91 -0.90
C ARG A 30 -1.43 -11.12 -1.01
N PRO A 31 -0.37 -11.68 -1.60
CA PRO A 31 0.85 -10.93 -1.84
C PRO A 31 0.61 -9.81 -2.87
N LEU A 32 1.44 -8.76 -2.82
CA LEU A 32 1.35 -7.58 -3.69
C LEU A 32 1.29 -7.97 -5.18
N GLU A 33 2.10 -8.94 -5.57
CA GLU A 33 2.27 -9.34 -6.96
C GLU A 33 1.02 -10.00 -7.55
N ASP A 34 0.31 -10.77 -6.74
CA ASP A 34 -0.94 -11.44 -7.11
C ASP A 34 -2.10 -10.45 -7.19
N TYR A 35 -2.14 -9.48 -6.27
CA TYR A 35 -3.22 -8.50 -6.23
C TYR A 35 -3.05 -7.41 -7.30
N PHE A 36 -1.82 -6.96 -7.52
CA PHE A 36 -1.47 -5.99 -8.56
C PHE A 36 -0.46 -6.62 -9.54
N PRO A 37 -0.92 -7.36 -10.56
CA PRO A 37 -0.03 -7.99 -11.54
C PRO A 37 0.72 -6.99 -12.42
N SER A 38 0.15 -5.79 -12.62
CA SER A 38 0.78 -4.73 -13.42
C SER A 38 1.98 -4.11 -12.71
N GLN A 39 3.14 -4.16 -13.36
CA GLN A 39 4.38 -3.55 -12.87
C GLN A 39 4.25 -2.03 -12.68
N THR A 40 3.47 -1.36 -13.54
CA THR A 40 3.19 0.08 -13.39
C THR A 40 2.51 0.39 -12.08
N HIS A 41 1.55 -0.43 -11.64
CA HIS A 41 0.89 -0.24 -10.35
C HIS A 41 1.84 -0.49 -9.19
N ARG A 42 2.71 -1.51 -9.27
CA ARG A 42 3.72 -1.77 -8.24
C ARG A 42 4.69 -0.60 -8.08
N MET A 43 5.16 -0.01 -9.17
CA MET A 43 6.03 1.18 -9.13
C MET A 43 5.37 2.37 -8.44
N ILE A 44 4.08 2.62 -8.72
CA ILE A 44 3.32 3.70 -8.08
C ILE A 44 3.18 3.45 -6.56
N LEU A 45 3.06 2.20 -6.14
CA LEU A 45 2.92 1.84 -4.73
C LEU A 45 4.24 1.94 -3.96
N SER A 46 5.37 1.59 -4.60
CA SER A 46 6.71 1.67 -3.98
C SER A 46 7.31 3.07 -4.00
N GLU A 47 6.83 3.97 -4.87
CA GLU A 47 7.23 5.38 -4.98
C GLU A 47 7.42 6.11 -3.62
N PRO A 48 6.45 6.13 -2.69
CA PRO A 48 6.62 6.81 -1.40
C PRO A 48 7.71 6.20 -0.50
N LEU A 49 7.94 4.89 -0.59
CA LEU A 49 8.98 4.21 0.20
C LEU A 49 10.36 4.47 -0.39
N ARG A 50 10.47 4.55 -1.72
CA ARG A 50 11.71 4.93 -2.41
C ARG A 50 12.10 6.37 -2.11
N LEU A 51 11.14 7.29 -2.13
CA LEU A 51 11.37 8.71 -1.81
C LEU A 51 11.84 8.94 -0.38
N THR A 52 11.42 8.09 0.55
CA THR A 52 11.79 8.19 1.97
C THR A 52 12.96 7.28 2.34
N GLU A 53 13.54 6.55 1.38
CA GLU A 53 14.61 5.56 1.60
C GLU A 53 14.26 4.50 2.66
N THR A 54 12.96 4.19 2.78
CA THR A 54 12.42 3.22 3.75
C THR A 54 11.99 1.90 3.11
N GLU A 55 12.34 1.71 1.84
CA GLU A 55 12.08 0.47 1.13
C GLU A 55 12.72 -0.73 1.86
N GLY A 56 11.94 -1.78 2.08
CA GLY A 56 12.39 -2.98 2.79
C GLY A 56 12.44 -2.88 4.33
N ARG A 57 12.19 -1.70 4.93
CA ARG A 57 12.20 -1.53 6.40
C ARG A 57 10.87 -1.86 7.08
N TYR A 58 9.79 -1.86 6.31
CA TYR A 58 8.44 -1.92 6.84
C TYR A 58 7.62 -3.03 6.20
N ASP A 59 6.95 -3.81 7.03
CA ASP A 59 5.89 -4.72 6.60
C ASP A 59 4.56 -3.97 6.48
N ILE A 60 3.92 -4.10 5.31
CA ILE A 60 2.73 -3.36 4.91
C ILE A 60 1.56 -4.32 4.78
N PHE A 61 0.57 -4.13 5.65
CA PHE A 61 -0.69 -4.87 5.62
C PHE A 61 -1.80 -3.92 5.21
N ALA A 62 -2.40 -4.16 4.05
CA ALA A 62 -3.47 -3.32 3.52
C ALA A 62 -4.76 -4.11 3.36
N LYS A 63 -5.87 -3.45 3.71
CA LYS A 63 -7.22 -3.85 3.29
C LYS A 63 -7.77 -2.79 2.37
N VAL A 64 -8.12 -3.16 1.15
CA VAL A 64 -8.68 -2.24 0.14
C VAL A 64 -10.01 -2.74 -0.35
N GLU A 65 -10.97 -1.83 -0.49
CA GLU A 65 -12.33 -2.12 -0.92
C GLU A 65 -12.89 -0.96 -1.76
N GLY A 66 -13.82 -1.28 -2.67
CA GLY A 66 -14.46 -0.29 -3.55
C GLY A 66 -13.63 0.15 -4.75
N GLY A 67 -14.28 0.89 -5.65
CA GLY A 67 -13.68 1.40 -6.89
C GLY A 67 -13.15 0.31 -7.83
N GLY A 68 -12.15 0.66 -8.65
CA GLY A 68 -11.41 -0.27 -9.52
C GLY A 68 -9.92 -0.31 -9.20
N ILE A 69 -9.16 -1.19 -9.86
CA ILE A 69 -7.72 -1.45 -9.61
C ILE A 69 -6.89 -0.15 -9.56
N SER A 70 -7.08 0.74 -10.52
CA SER A 70 -6.37 2.04 -10.56
C SER A 70 -6.73 2.96 -9.39
N GLY A 71 -8.00 2.98 -8.97
CA GLY A 71 -8.45 3.73 -7.80
C GLY A 71 -7.87 3.17 -6.51
N GLN A 72 -7.88 1.84 -6.38
CA GLN A 72 -7.32 1.11 -5.24
C GLN A 72 -5.81 1.33 -5.12
N ALA A 73 -5.05 1.27 -6.21
CA ALA A 73 -3.61 1.55 -6.20
C ALA A 73 -3.31 2.97 -5.69
N GLY A 74 -4.07 3.97 -6.17
CA GLY A 74 -3.88 5.34 -5.69
C GLY A 74 -4.35 5.55 -4.24
N ALA A 75 -5.39 4.87 -3.79
CA ALA A 75 -5.84 4.89 -2.39
C ALA A 75 -4.78 4.26 -1.46
N LEU A 76 -4.18 3.14 -1.88
CA LEU A 76 -3.12 2.45 -1.15
C LEU A 76 -1.86 3.31 -1.05
N ARG A 77 -1.37 3.87 -2.17
CA ARG A 77 -0.24 4.81 -2.17
C ARG A 77 -0.47 5.94 -1.16
N HIS A 78 -1.65 6.54 -1.21
CA HIS A 78 -1.99 7.64 -0.31
C HIS A 78 -2.08 7.23 1.16
N ALA A 79 -2.53 6.00 1.44
CA ALA A 79 -2.53 5.45 2.79
C ALA A 79 -1.11 5.25 3.31
N ILE A 80 -0.20 4.72 2.47
CA ILE A 80 1.21 4.52 2.82
C ILE A 80 1.88 5.86 3.14
N THR A 81 1.69 6.88 2.30
CA THR A 81 2.25 8.23 2.53
C THR A 81 1.79 8.87 3.84
N ARG A 82 0.60 8.52 4.36
CA ARG A 82 0.12 9.03 5.66
C ARG A 82 0.60 8.22 6.86
N ALA A 83 1.05 6.99 6.63
CA ALA A 83 1.53 6.09 7.69
C ALA A 83 3.05 6.13 7.86
N LEU A 84 3.78 6.56 6.82
CA LEU A 84 5.17 7.00 6.89
C LEU A 84 5.25 8.37 7.57
#